data_AF-A0AB34A9Q1-F1
#
_entry.id   AF-A0AB34A9Q1-F1
#
_cell.length_a   1.000
_cell.length_b   1.000
_cell.length_c   1.000
_cell.angle_alpha   90.00
_cell.angle_beta   90.00
_cell.angle_gamma   90.00
#
_symmetry.space_group_name_H-M   'P 1'
#
loop_
_entity.id
_entity.type
_entity.pdbx_description
1 polymer ?
#
loop_
_entity_poly.entity_id
_entity_poly.type
_entity_poly.pdbx_seq_one_letter_code
_entity_poly.pdbx_strand_id
1 'polypeptide(L)' 'MKTWRIINVIWLLLFLVAIFWIMVRKTDGTGLVQTPQLRMVTLLILGIFLVLVIGCQLLALYLIKKHKEK' A
#
# COMPACT_ATOMS: atom_id res chain seq x y z
N MET A 1 -3.80 -2.45 20.62
CA MET A 1 -2.42 -2.74 20.17
C MET A 1 -2.32 -4.01 19.31
N LYS A 2 -2.84 -5.17 19.73
CA LYS A 2 -2.84 -6.39 18.89
C LYS A 2 -3.60 -6.20 17.56
N THR A 3 -4.84 -5.71 17.60
CA THR A 3 -5.66 -5.41 16.42
C THR A 3 -5.01 -4.39 15.49
N TRP A 4 -4.37 -3.35 16.05
CA TRP A 4 -3.63 -2.34 15.28
C TRP A 4 -2.50 -2.96 14.46
N ARG A 5 -1.69 -3.85 15.07
CA ARG A 5 -0.63 -4.57 14.37
C ARG A 5 -1.18 -5.47 13.25
N ILE A 6 -2.30 -6.17 13.50
CA ILE A 6 -2.94 -7.02 12.48
C ILE A 6 -3.35 -6.19 11.26
N ILE A 7 -3.97 -5.02 11.48
CA ILE A 7 -4.38 -4.11 10.39
C ILE A 7 -3.16 -3.68 9.57
N ASN A 8 -2.05 -3.31 10.23
CA ASN A 8 -0.82 -2.93 9.53
C ASN A 8 -0.26 -4.08 8.69
N VAL A 9 -0.26 -5.31 9.23
CA VAL A 9 0.20 -6.50 8.52
C VAL A 9 -0.68 -6.81 7.31
N ILE A 10 -2.01 -6.69 7.43
CA ILE A 10 -2.94 -6.90 6.31
C ILE A 10 -2.64 -5.89 5.19
N TRP A 11 -2.46 -4.61 5.53
CA TRP A 11 -2.09 -3.59 4.54
C TRP A 11 -0.77 -3.93 3.84
N LEU A 12 0.25 -4.32 4.60
CA LEU A 12 1.55 -4.70 4.04
C LEU A 12 1.42 -5.88 3.07
N LEU A 13 0.65 -6.91 3.44
CA LEU A 13 0.37 -8.06 2.56
C LEU A 13 -0.35 -7.65 1.28
N LEU A 14 -1.37 -6.79 1.37
CA LEU A 14 -2.08 -6.29 0.17
C LEU A 14 -1.13 -5.57 -0.79
N PHE A 15 -0.24 -4.72 -0.28
CA PHE A 15 0.75 -4.04 -1.10
C PHE A 15 1.77 -4.99 -1.72
N LEU A 16 2.24 -6.00 -0.98
CA LEU A 16 3.14 -7.02 -1.53
C LEU A 16 2.49 -7.82 -2.66
N VAL A 17 1.24 -8.24 -2.46
CA VAL A 17 0.46 -8.96 -3.49
C VAL A 17 0.28 -8.09 -4.73
N ALA A 18 -0.05 -6.80 -4.55
CA ALA A 18 -0.19 -5.87 -5.67
C ALA A 18 1.13 -5.68 -6.45
N ILE A 19 2.26 -5.52 -5.76
CA ILE A 19 3.59 -5.42 -6.38
C ILE A 19 3.89 -6.68 -7.20
N PHE A 20 3.71 -7.85 -6.60
CA PHE A 20 3.95 -9.13 -7.29
C PHE A 20 3.06 -9.27 -8.54
N TRP A 21 1.77 -8.94 -8.40
CA TRP A 21 0.83 -8.96 -9.52
C TRP A 21 1.25 -8.04 -10.68
N ILE A 22 1.71 -6.82 -10.37
CA ILE A 22 2.21 -5.86 -11.36
C ILE A 22 3.48 -6.37 -12.07
N MET A 23 4.35 -7.09 -11.35
CA MET A 23 5.58 -7.65 -11.91
C MET A 23 5.32 -8.81 -12.87
N VAL A 24 4.35 -9.67 -12.56
CA VAL A 24 4.09 -10.90 -13.34
C VAL A 24 3.13 -10.65 -14.51
N ARG A 25 2.23 -9.67 -14.42
CA ARG A 25 1.27 -9.39 -15.51
C ARG A 25 1.95 -8.84 -16.77
N LYS A 26 1.43 -9.25 -17.93
CA LYS A 26 1.90 -8.83 -19.26
C LYS A 26 1.16 -7.59 -19.79
N THR A 27 -0.12 -7.49 -19.48
CA THR A 27 -0.98 -6.39 -19.91
C THR A 27 -1.55 -5.66 -18.70
N ASP A 28 -1.87 -4.38 -18.88
CA ASP A 28 -2.62 -3.62 -17.90
C ASP A 28 -4.14 -3.83 -18.03
N GLY A 29 -4.92 -3.10 -17.22
CA GLY A 29 -6.39 -3.18 -17.23
C GLY A 29 -7.05 -2.65 -18.50
N THR A 30 -6.30 -2.00 -19.39
CA THR A 30 -6.78 -1.48 -20.67
C THR A 30 -6.42 -2.39 -21.84
N GLY A 31 -5.66 -3.46 -21.59
CA GLY A 31 -5.15 -4.36 -22.61
C GLY A 31 -3.83 -3.91 -23.24
N LEU A 32 -3.24 -2.80 -22.78
CA LEU A 32 -1.94 -2.33 -23.26
C LEU A 32 -0.83 -3.20 -22.67
N VAL A 33 0.17 -3.51 -23.50
CA VAL A 33 1.35 -4.27 -23.07
C VAL A 33 2.17 -3.41 -22.12
N GLN A 34 2.47 -3.97 -20.95
CA GLN A 34 3.19 -3.23 -19.93
C GLN A 34 4.69 -3.27 -20.20
N THR A 35 5.21 -2.17 -20.75
CA THR A 35 6.66 -1.99 -20.96
C THR A 35 7.39 -1.83 -19.62
N PRO A 36 8.73 -2.05 -19.57
CA PRO A 36 9.50 -1.82 -18.36
C PRO A 36 9.34 -0.41 -17.79
N GLN A 37 9.27 0.62 -18.65
CA GLN A 37 9.06 2.01 -18.21
C GLN A 37 7.67 2.19 -17.58
N LEU A 38 6.62 1.70 -18.24
CA LEU A 38 5.24 1.79 -17.72
C LEU A 38 5.07 0.99 -16.41
N ARG A 39 5.78 -0.13 -16.27
CA ARG A 39 5.80 -0.90 -15.02
C ARG A 39 6.39 -0.11 -13.87
N MET A 40 7.52 0.57 -14.09
CA MET A 40 8.13 1.43 -13.06
C MET A 40 7.20 2.57 -12.65
N VAL A 41 6.53 3.24 -13.60
CA VAL A 41 5.53 4.27 -13.30
C VAL A 41 4.38 3.71 -12.49
N THR A 42 3.88 2.52 -12.84
CA THR A 42 2.78 1.86 -12.10
C THR A 42 3.20 1.54 -10.66
N LEU A 43 4.42 1.02 -10.46
CA LEU A 43 4.97 0.75 -9.14
C LEU A 43 5.21 2.03 -8.33
N LEU A 44 5.62 3.12 -8.98
CA LEU A 44 5.80 4.42 -8.36
C LEU A 44 4.47 4.99 -7.85
N ILE A 45 3.40 4.90 -8.66
CA ILE A 45 2.05 5.31 -8.25
C ILE A 45 1.59 4.47 -7.04
N LEU A 46 1.78 3.15 -7.08
CA LEU A 46 1.49 2.28 -5.94
C LEU A 46 2.30 2.67 -4.70
N GLY A 47 3.57 3.04 -4.86
CA GLY A 47 4.44 3.51 -3.79
C GLY A 47 3.98 4.83 -3.17
N ILE A 48 3.55 5.81 -3.97
CA ILE A 48 2.95 7.06 -3.46
C ILE A 48 1.69 6.75 -2.65
N PHE A 49 0.84 5.84 -3.16
CA PHE A 49 -0.36 5.43 -2.44
C PHE A 49 -0.03 4.74 -1.10
N LEU A 50 1.02 3.92 -1.05
CA LEU A 50 1.51 3.33 0.20
C LEU A 50 1.92 4.40 1.22
N VAL A 51 2.63 5.45 0.80
CA VAL A 51 3.03 6.56 1.68
C VAL A 51 1.80 7.27 2.26
N LEU A 52 0.77 7.51 1.45
CA LEU A 52 -0.49 8.11 1.93
C LEU A 52 -1.17 7.23 2.98
N VAL A 53 -1.27 5.92 2.73
CA VAL A 53 -1.87 4.97 3.68
C VAL A 53 -1.09 4.95 5.00
N ILE A 54 0.24 4.92 4.94
CA ILE A 54 1.10 4.99 6.13
C ILE A 54 0.85 6.29 6.90
N GLY A 55 0.74 7.43 6.21
CA GLY A 55 0.41 8.72 6.83
C GLY A 55 -0.92 8.69 7.59
N CYS A 56 -1.98 8.16 6.95
CA CYS A 56 -3.27 7.96 7.60
C CYS A 56 -3.20 7.04 8.81
N GLN A 57 -2.42 5.95 8.73
CA GLN A 57 -2.23 5.03 9.86
C GLN A 57 -1.47 5.69 11.02
N LEU A 58 -0.44 6.49 10.74
CA LEU A 58 0.29 7.21 11.79
C LEU A 58 -0.61 8.23 12.49
N LEU A 59 -1.42 8.97 11.73
CA LEU A 59 -2.41 9.90 12.29
C LEU A 59 -3.43 9.17 13.18
N ALA A 60 -3.99 8.06 12.70
CA ALA A 60 -4.93 7.26 13.48
C ALA A 60 -4.27 6.68 14.75
N LEU A 61 -3.02 6.21 14.67
CA LEU A 61 -2.28 5.73 15.84
C LEU A 61 -2.07 6.85 16.87
N TYR A 62 -1.72 8.04 16.41
CA TYR A 62 -1.55 9.21 17.27
C TYR A 62 -2.86 9.53 18.01
N LEU A 63 -4.00 9.56 17.30
CA LEU A 63 -5.31 9.79 17.91
C LEU A 63 -5.69 8.70 18.92
N ILE A 64 -5.46 7.43 18.60
CA ILE A 64 -5.73 6.29 19.50
C ILE A 64 -4.88 6.40 20.77
N LYS A 65 -3.59 6.73 20.66
CA LYS A 65 -2.71 6.89 21.82
C LYS A 65 -3.13 8.07 22.69
N LYS A 66 -3.43 9.22 22.07
CA LYS A 66 -3.88 10.42 22.76
C LYS A 66 -5.16 10.19 23.57
N HIS A 67 -6.07 9.35 23.07
CA HIS A 67 -7.31 9.00 23.78
C HIS A 67 -7.08 8.04 24.94
N LYS A 68 -6.02 7.23 24.90
CA LYS A 68 -5.70 6.25 25.94
C LYS A 68 -4.95 6.86 27.14
N GLU A 69 -4.35 8.05 26.96
CA GLU A 69 -3.71 8.82 28.04
C GLU A 69 -4.66 9.75 28.79
N LYS A 70 -5.88 9.98 28.28
CA LYS A 70 -6.98 10.58 29.03
C LYS A 70 -7.77 9.51 29.77
#